data_AF-A0A382RDQ2-F1
#
_entry.id   AF-A0A382RDQ2-F1
#
_cell.length_a   1.000
_cell.length_b   1.000
_cell.length_c   1.000
_cell.angle_alpha   90.00
_cell.angle_beta   90.00
_cell.angle_gamma   90.00
#
_symmetry.space_group_name_H-M   'P 1'
#
loop_
_entity.id
_entity.type
_entity.pdbx_description
1 polymer ?
#
loop_
_entity_poly.entity_id
_entity_poly.type
_entity_poly.pdbx_seq_one_letter_code
_entity_poly.pdbx_strand_id
1 'polypeptide(L)' 'MNFTLHNLVKLACQTGFVTAFGFCLMLPVTAQPMLGTENGEWRYLGGNVGHTRYSPLDQINRENFEDLEIAWIFHSDNFG' A
#
# COMPACT_ATOMS: atom_id res chain seq x y z
N MET A 1 3.26 -56.69 7.89
CA MET A 1 4.14 -55.51 8.07
C MET A 1 3.86 -54.33 7.12
N ASN A 2 2.97 -54.44 6.13
CA ASN A 2 2.81 -53.38 5.10
C ASN A 2 1.73 -52.32 5.39
N PHE A 3 0.83 -52.57 6.34
CA PHE A 3 -0.31 -51.66 6.63
C PHE A 3 0.09 -50.46 7.52
N THR A 4 1.09 -50.64 8.39
CA THR A 4 1.59 -49.60 9.31
C THR A 4 2.53 -48.60 8.63
N LEU A 5 3.37 -49.04 7.68
CA LEU A 5 4.28 -48.16 6.95
C LEU A 5 3.54 -47.16 6.04
N HIS A 6 2.44 -47.60 5.40
CA HIS A 6 1.64 -46.76 4.51
C HIS A 6 0.89 -45.63 5.26
N ASN A 7 0.42 -45.91 6.48
CA ASN A 7 -0.25 -44.91 7.31
C ASN A 7 0.75 -43.91 7.93
N LEU A 8 1.97 -44.35 8.25
CA LEU A 8 3.02 -43.44 8.75
C LEU A 8 3.51 -42.47 7.66
N VAL A 9 3.62 -42.90 6.41
CA VAL A 9 3.97 -42.03 5.27
C VAL A 9 2.87 -41.00 5.00
N LYS A 10 1.59 -41.39 5.09
CA LYS A 10 0.45 -40.46 4.96
C LYS A 10 0.41 -39.43 6.08
N LEU A 11 0.67 -39.85 7.32
CA LEU A 11 0.68 -38.97 8.49
C LEU A 11 1.84 -37.95 8.41
N ALA A 12 3.04 -38.37 7.99
CA ALA A 12 4.19 -37.48 7.79
C ALA A 12 3.99 -36.48 6.63
N CYS A 13 3.32 -36.90 5.56
CA CYS A 13 2.93 -36.02 4.45
C CYS A 13 1.87 -35.00 4.92
N GLN A 14 0.85 -35.44 5.66
CA GLN A 14 -0.21 -34.55 6.17
C GLN A 14 0.32 -33.54 7.19
N THR A 15 1.21 -33.94 8.12
CA THR A 15 1.78 -33.01 9.10
C THR A 15 2.67 -31.98 8.43
N GLY A 16 3.48 -32.36 7.42
CA GLY A 16 4.29 -31.42 6.63
C GLY A 16 3.45 -30.39 5.85
N PHE A 17 2.30 -30.81 5.31
CA PHE A 17 1.36 -29.88 4.66
C PHE A 17 0.73 -28.89 5.65
N VAL A 18 0.35 -29.36 6.85
CA VAL A 18 -0.31 -28.50 7.86
C VAL A 18 0.68 -27.50 8.47
N THR A 19 1.93 -27.87 8.73
CA THR A 19 2.95 -26.92 9.23
C THR A 19 3.32 -25.88 8.18
N ALA A 20 3.45 -26.26 6.89
CA ALA A 20 3.72 -25.28 5.83
C ALA A 20 2.56 -24.28 5.66
N PHE A 21 1.32 -24.74 5.77
CA PHE A 21 0.15 -23.87 5.68
C PHE A 21 -0.01 -22.97 6.92
N GLY A 22 0.24 -23.52 8.12
CA GLY A 22 0.23 -22.76 9.37
C GLY A 22 1.32 -21.68 9.44
N PHE A 23 2.50 -21.94 8.88
CA PHE A 23 3.58 -20.96 8.82
C PHE A 23 3.29 -19.80 7.86
N CYS A 24 2.61 -20.08 6.74
CA CYS A 24 2.23 -19.06 5.76
C CYS A 24 1.20 -18.06 6.32
N LEU A 25 0.32 -18.51 7.23
CA LEU A 25 -0.68 -17.68 7.90
C LEU A 25 -0.11 -16.74 8.96
N MET A 26 1.14 -16.96 9.41
CA MET A 26 1.82 -16.11 10.39
C MET A 26 2.59 -14.94 9.74
N LEU A 27 2.57 -14.82 8.41
CA LEU A 27 3.21 -13.70 7.73
C LEU A 27 2.39 -12.42 7.97
N PRO A 28 3.02 -11.31 8.40
CA PRO A 28 2.33 -10.04 8.53
C PRO A 28 1.89 -9.55 7.15
N VAL A 29 0.58 -9.35 6.96
CA VAL A 29 0.05 -8.62 5.80
C VAL A 29 0.37 -7.15 5.99
N THR A 30 1.33 -6.63 5.22
CA THR A 30 1.60 -5.20 5.17
C THR A 30 0.79 -4.56 4.04
N ALA A 31 0.17 -3.42 4.31
CA ALA A 31 -0.45 -2.62 3.27
C ALA A 31 0.65 -1.97 2.41
N GLN A 32 0.56 -2.07 1.08
CA GLN A 32 1.50 -1.41 0.18
C GLN A 32 1.27 0.12 0.22
N PRO A 33 2.33 0.93 0.26
CA PRO A 33 2.18 2.39 0.23
C PRO A 33 1.61 2.84 -1.11
N MET A 34 0.68 3.78 -1.06
CA MET A 34 0.07 4.36 -2.25
C MET A 34 0.97 5.47 -2.80
N LEU A 35 1.79 5.12 -3.79
CA LEU A 35 2.73 6.04 -4.42
C LEU A 35 2.04 7.04 -5.37
N GLY A 36 2.66 8.20 -5.54
CA GLY A 36 2.24 9.25 -6.46
C GLY A 36 2.32 10.66 -5.89
N THR A 37 2.36 10.79 -4.56
CA THR A 37 2.47 12.07 -3.84
C THR A 37 3.69 12.17 -2.92
N GLU A 38 4.61 11.22 -2.99
CA GLU A 38 5.89 11.31 -2.28
C GLU A 38 6.67 12.57 -2.68
N ASN A 39 7.36 13.18 -1.72
CA ASN A 39 8.16 14.40 -1.92
C ASN A 39 7.37 15.61 -2.48
N GLY A 40 6.05 15.63 -2.31
CA GLY A 40 5.21 16.73 -2.79
C GLY A 40 4.83 16.65 -4.27
N GLU A 41 5.11 15.52 -4.92
CA GLU A 41 4.73 15.28 -6.30
C GLU A 41 3.21 15.11 -6.47
N TRP A 42 2.71 15.19 -7.71
CA TRP A 42 1.32 14.87 -8.04
C TRP A 42 1.25 14.09 -9.36
N ARG A 43 1.57 12.79 -9.30
CA ARG A 43 1.79 11.98 -10.52
C ARG A 43 0.51 11.43 -11.14
N TYR A 44 -0.56 11.29 -10.37
CA TYR A 44 -1.85 10.77 -10.82
C TYR A 44 -2.93 11.84 -10.68
N LEU A 45 -3.99 11.76 -11.50
CA LEU A 45 -5.12 12.69 -11.39
C LEU A 45 -5.74 12.71 -9.97
N GLY A 46 -5.78 11.54 -9.31
CA GLY A 46 -6.23 11.40 -7.92
C GLY A 46 -5.12 11.52 -6.87
N GLY A 47 -3.96 12.06 -7.21
CA GLY A 47 -2.77 12.16 -6.36
C GLY A 47 -1.93 10.88 -6.39
N ASN A 48 -2.49 9.75 -5.95
CA ASN A 48 -1.82 8.46 -5.89
C ASN A 48 -2.58 7.35 -6.64
N VAL A 49 -1.99 6.14 -6.68
CA VAL A 49 -2.53 4.97 -7.40
C VAL A 49 -3.97 4.58 -7.02
N GLY A 50 -4.42 4.84 -5.80
CA GLY A 50 -5.82 4.59 -5.40
C GLY A 50 -6.65 5.84 -5.20
N HIS A 51 -6.23 6.94 -5.82
CA HIS A 51 -7.04 8.15 -6.01
C HIS A 51 -7.56 8.79 -4.72
N THR A 52 -6.75 8.79 -3.65
CA THR A 52 -7.19 9.32 -2.34
C THR A 52 -7.29 10.84 -2.28
N ARG A 53 -6.71 11.56 -3.27
CA ARG A 53 -6.62 13.03 -3.29
C ARG A 53 -5.93 13.61 -2.04
N TYR A 54 -5.00 12.86 -1.47
CA TYR A 54 -4.26 13.21 -0.27
C TYR A 54 -2.78 13.51 -0.57
N SER A 55 -2.26 14.57 0.04
CA SER A 55 -0.83 14.90 0.05
C SER A 55 -0.28 14.76 1.48
N PRO A 56 0.89 14.12 1.67
CA PRO A 56 1.52 14.00 2.99
C PRO A 56 2.22 15.29 3.48
N LEU A 57 2.24 16.36 2.68
CA LEU A 57 2.84 17.64 3.07
C LEU A 57 2.04 18.33 4.19
N ASP A 58 2.76 18.89 5.16
CA ASP A 58 2.20 19.57 6.35
C ASP A 58 2.69 21.02 6.52
N GLN A 59 3.41 21.55 5.52
CA GLN A 59 3.93 22.92 5.51
C GLN A 59 2.81 23.96 5.70
N ILE A 60 1.64 23.71 5.11
CA ILE A 60 0.43 24.51 5.30
C ILE A 60 -0.48 23.76 6.28
N ASN A 61 -0.85 24.40 7.37
CA ASN A 61 -1.62 23.82 8.46
C ASN A 61 -2.59 24.85 9.07
N ARG A 62 -3.31 24.46 10.12
CA ARG A 62 -4.36 25.31 10.73
C ARG A 62 -3.78 26.60 11.29
N GLU A 63 -2.52 26.57 11.70
CA GLU A 63 -1.85 27.66 12.38
C GLU A 63 -1.39 28.76 11.42
N ASN A 64 -1.19 28.46 10.13
CA ASN A 64 -0.64 29.40 9.13
C ASN A 64 -1.48 29.56 7.85
N PHE A 65 -2.62 28.89 7.73
CA PHE A 65 -3.45 28.95 6.53
C PHE A 65 -3.91 30.37 6.17
N GLU A 66 -4.14 31.22 7.18
CA GLU A 66 -4.59 32.61 7.02
C GLU A 66 -3.50 33.52 6.41
N ASP A 67 -2.24 33.07 6.39
CA ASP A 67 -1.10 33.85 5.89
C ASP A 67 -0.79 33.57 4.41
N LEU A 68 -1.61 32.78 3.71
CA LEU A 68 -1.36 32.39 2.32
C LEU A 68 -1.54 33.55 1.35
N GLU A 69 -0.57 33.73 0.46
CA GLU A 69 -0.58 34.73 -0.60
C GLU A 69 -0.52 34.08 -1.98
N ILE A 70 -1.01 34.80 -3.00
CA ILE A 70 -0.93 34.36 -4.40
C ILE A 70 0.54 34.42 -4.85
N ALA A 71 1.15 33.26 -5.11
CA ALA A 71 2.52 33.19 -5.62
C ALA A 71 2.63 33.54 -7.11
N TRP A 72 1.64 33.15 -7.93
CA TRP A 72 1.60 33.40 -9.37
C TRP A 72 0.19 33.17 -9.92
N ILE A 73 -0.10 33.75 -11.10
CA ILE A 73 -1.35 33.55 -11.85
C ILE A 73 -1.00 33.17 -13.29
N PHE A 74 -1.69 32.16 -13.82
CA PHE A 74 -1.58 31.74 -15.22
C PHE A 74 -2.92 31.92 -15.94
N HIS A 75 -2.91 32.61 -17.07
CA HIS A 75 -4.10 32.87 -17.89
C HIS A 75 -4.18 31.88 -19.06
N SER A 76 -5.12 30.93 -18.98
CA SER A 76 -5.28 29.86 -19.97
C SER A 76 -6.19 30.22 -21.16
N ASP A 77 -6.80 31.40 -21.15
CA ASP A 77 -7.66 31.94 -22.20
C ASP A 77 -6.92 32.17 -23.53
N ASN A 78 -5.58 32.23 -23.49
CA ASN A 78 -4.74 32.29 -24.69
C ASN A 78 -4.59 30.93 -25.42
N PHE A 79 -5.16 29.85 -24.87
CA PHE A 79 -5.17 28.54 -25.50
C PHE A 79 -6.56 28.27 -26.14
N GLY A 80 -6.81 28.96 -27.27
CA GLY A 80 -7.71 28.58 -28.37
C GLY A 80 -9.14 28.12 -28.07
#